data_AF-A0A9D6PM97-F1
#
_entry.id   AF-A0A9D6PM97-F1
#
_cell.length_a   1.000
_cell.length_b   1.000
_cell.length_c   1.000
_cell.angle_alpha   90.00
_cell.angle_beta   90.00
_cell.angle_gamma   90.00
#
_symmetry.space_group_name_H-M   'P 1'
#
loop_
_entity.id
_entity.type
_entity.pdbx_description
1 polymer ?
#
loop_
_entity_poly.entity_id
_entity_poly.type
_entity_poly.pdbx_seq_one_letter_code
_entity_poly.pdbx_strand_id
1 'polypeptide(L)'
;MRTWTRSIEPWPFVLGRELAGVFAIEEWSAVGGDGMVRFRGRLLVDPEAALSLLTPRIEPYGYVPMIRSPEEITLIRFQPVSPGATAAWKGWPLNLALFLATLLTTLFVGAIMEGAQPFADPSTLRLGVPFSASLLLILGFHELGHYLTARAYGVQVSLPYFVPLPLPPMGTMGAIIRMR
;
A
#
# COMPACT_ATOMS: atom_id res chain seq x y z
N MET A 1 33.40 -22.22 32.33
CA MET A 1 32.38 -23.21 31.89
C MET A 1 31.07 -22.49 31.59
N ARG A 2 30.72 -22.34 30.31
CA ARG A 2 29.37 -22.40 29.73
C ARG A 2 29.48 -22.08 28.23
N THR A 3 29.47 -23.14 27.45
CA THR A 3 29.49 -23.20 26.00
C THR A 3 28.20 -22.62 25.41
N TRP A 4 28.32 -21.68 24.46
CA TRP A 4 27.24 -21.29 23.55
C TRP A 4 27.75 -21.37 22.11
N THR A 5 27.92 -22.59 21.62
CA THR A 5 27.95 -22.88 20.18
C THR A 5 26.51 -22.89 19.67
N ARG A 6 25.98 -21.71 19.31
CA ARG A 6 25.01 -21.63 18.21
C ARG A 6 25.80 -21.15 17.01
N SER A 7 26.26 -22.09 16.20
CA SER A 7 26.70 -21.81 14.84
C SER A 7 25.52 -21.22 14.09
N ILE A 8 25.44 -19.89 14.02
CA ILE A 8 24.55 -19.19 13.10
C ILE A 8 25.15 -19.46 11.73
N GLU A 9 24.70 -20.50 11.04
CA GLU A 9 25.00 -20.65 9.62
C GLU A 9 24.53 -19.37 8.93
N PRO A 10 25.39 -18.68 8.16
CA PRO A 10 24.96 -17.49 7.43
C PRO A 10 23.79 -17.92 6.53
N TRP A 11 22.67 -17.19 6.60
CA TRP A 11 21.43 -17.48 5.89
C TRP A 11 21.59 -17.81 4.37
N PRO A 12 22.61 -17.34 3.62
CA PRO A 12 22.84 -17.79 2.24
C PRO A 12 23.21 -19.28 2.12
N PHE A 13 23.85 -19.88 3.14
CA PHE A 13 24.20 -21.30 3.13
C PHE A 13 22.97 -22.19 3.28
N VAL A 14 22.00 -21.79 4.11
CA VAL A 14 20.73 -22.52 4.27
C VAL A 14 19.97 -22.54 2.94
N LEU A 15 19.86 -21.38 2.29
CA LEU A 15 19.22 -21.28 0.97
C LEU A 15 19.99 -22.06 -0.11
N GLY A 16 21.33 -22.03 -0.07
CA GLY A 16 22.17 -22.80 -0.97
C GLY A 16 21.97 -24.32 -0.82
N ARG A 17 21.70 -24.81 0.39
CA ARG A 17 21.37 -26.23 0.62
C ARG A 17 20.05 -26.64 -0.02
N GLU A 18 19.04 -25.77 0.01
CA GLU A 18 17.74 -26.07 -0.62
C GLU A 18 17.81 -26.16 -2.15
N LEU A 19 18.78 -25.44 -2.74
CA LEU A 19 19.11 -25.49 -4.17
C LEU A 19 19.83 -26.79 -4.58
N ALA A 20 20.38 -27.54 -3.62
CA ALA A 20 21.17 -28.73 -3.91
C ALA A 20 20.33 -29.80 -4.64
N GLY A 21 20.95 -30.43 -5.64
CA GLY A 21 20.32 -31.43 -6.50
C GLY A 21 19.44 -30.84 -7.62
N VAL A 22 19.22 -29.52 -7.63
CA VAL A 22 18.48 -28.81 -8.69
C VAL A 22 19.36 -27.78 -9.39
N PHE A 23 20.25 -27.12 -8.64
CA PHE A 23 21.19 -26.13 -9.14
C PHE A 23 22.57 -26.35 -8.49
N ALA A 24 23.60 -26.52 -9.32
CA ALA A 24 24.97 -26.58 -8.86
C ALA A 24 25.50 -25.16 -8.68
N ILE A 25 25.81 -24.78 -7.44
CA ILE A 25 26.26 -23.44 -7.08
C ILE A 25 27.78 -23.35 -7.26
N GLU A 26 28.24 -22.38 -8.04
CA GLU A 26 29.66 -22.02 -8.17
C GLU A 26 30.00 -20.80 -7.31
N GLU A 27 29.11 -19.81 -7.29
CA GLU A 27 29.29 -18.56 -6.57
C GLU A 27 27.94 -18.04 -6.05
N TRP A 28 27.96 -17.31 -4.94
CA TRP A 28 26.80 -16.57 -4.45
C TRP A 28 27.18 -15.11 -4.14
N SER A 29 26.23 -14.20 -4.35
CA SER A 29 26.36 -12.79 -4.01
C SER A 29 25.06 -12.23 -3.43
N ALA A 30 25.16 -11.40 -2.39
CA ALA A 30 24.03 -10.63 -1.91
C ALA A 30 23.84 -9.40 -2.81
N VAL A 31 22.64 -9.24 -3.40
CA VAL A 31 22.35 -8.17 -4.35
C VAL A 31 21.52 -7.09 -3.66
N GLY A 32 22.19 -6.10 -3.08
CA GLY A 32 21.55 -4.94 -2.46
C GLY A 32 20.82 -5.22 -1.14
N GLY A 33 20.41 -4.13 -0.46
CA GLY A 33 19.83 -4.16 0.90
C GLY A 33 18.44 -4.81 1.02
N ASP A 34 17.80 -5.21 -0.09
CA ASP A 34 16.42 -5.71 -0.12
C ASP A 34 16.28 -7.22 0.11
N GLY A 35 17.32 -7.88 0.63
CA GLY A 35 17.27 -9.30 0.96
C GLY A 35 17.22 -10.21 -0.26
N MET A 36 17.74 -9.76 -1.41
CA MET A 36 17.89 -10.57 -2.62
C MET A 36 19.25 -11.31 -2.60
N VAL A 37 19.25 -12.58 -2.99
CA VAL A 37 20.47 -13.37 -3.15
C VAL A 37 20.55 -13.88 -4.57
N ARG A 38 21.69 -13.70 -5.20
CA ARG A 38 22.01 -14.27 -6.50
C ARG A 38 22.95 -15.46 -6.32
N PHE A 39 22.57 -16.59 -6.90
CA PHE A 39 23.40 -17.78 -7.03
C PHE A 39 23.75 -17.96 -8.51
N ARG A 40 25.05 -18.08 -8.81
CA ARG A 40 25.58 -18.39 -10.13
C ARG A 40 26.09 -19.82 -10.15
N GLY A 41 25.94 -20.48 -11.29
CA GLY A 41 26.39 -21.85 -11.48
C GLY A 41 25.68 -22.51 -12.64
N ARG A 42 25.08 -23.68 -12.43
CA ARG A 42 24.42 -24.44 -13.50
C ARG A 42 23.17 -25.16 -13.03
N LEU A 43 22.08 -25.02 -13.77
CA LEU A 43 20.87 -25.80 -13.60
C LEU A 43 21.12 -27.28 -13.93
N LEU A 44 20.69 -28.18 -13.06
CA LEU A 44 20.87 -29.64 -13.21
C LEU A 44 19.65 -30.33 -13.82
N VAL A 45 18.53 -29.63 -13.88
CA VAL A 45 17.24 -30.09 -14.42
C VAL A 45 16.66 -29.02 -15.35
N ASP A 46 15.56 -29.28 -16.04
CA ASP A 46 14.91 -28.26 -16.86
C ASP A 46 14.37 -27.07 -16.02
N PRO A 47 14.35 -25.83 -16.54
CA PRO A 47 13.93 -24.63 -15.79
C PRO A 47 12.55 -24.73 -15.14
N GLU A 48 11.59 -25.35 -15.82
CA GLU A 48 10.22 -25.52 -15.33
C GLU A 48 10.15 -26.54 -14.18
N ALA A 49 10.90 -27.64 -14.30
CA ALA A 49 11.06 -28.63 -13.23
C ALA A 49 11.81 -28.03 -12.03
N ALA A 50 12.84 -27.22 -12.28
CA ALA A 50 13.59 -26.53 -11.23
C ALA A 50 12.68 -25.62 -10.41
N LEU A 51 11.84 -24.80 -11.06
CA LEU A 51 10.91 -23.93 -10.35
C LEU A 51 9.91 -24.73 -9.50
N SER A 52 9.35 -25.80 -10.06
CA SER A 52 8.39 -26.68 -9.38
C SER A 52 9.00 -27.38 -8.15
N LEU A 53 10.28 -27.74 -8.21
CA LEU A 53 11.01 -28.38 -7.10
C LEU A 53 11.51 -27.39 -6.05
N LEU A 54 11.94 -26.19 -6.47
CA LEU A 54 12.55 -25.20 -5.58
C LEU A 54 11.53 -24.35 -4.84
N THR A 55 10.40 -24.02 -5.47
CA THR A 55 9.35 -23.21 -4.84
C THR A 55 8.94 -23.75 -3.46
N PRO A 56 8.51 -25.01 -3.30
CA PRO A 56 8.09 -25.53 -2.00
C PRO A 56 9.25 -25.67 -0.98
N ARG A 57 10.50 -25.76 -1.44
CA ARG A 57 11.68 -25.83 -0.56
C ARG A 57 12.06 -24.47 0.00
N ILE A 58 11.87 -23.43 -0.80
CA ILE A 58 12.37 -22.08 -0.53
C ILE A 58 11.27 -21.17 0.06
N GLU A 59 10.00 -21.42 -0.27
CA GLU A 59 8.84 -20.70 0.26
C GLU A 59 8.79 -20.64 1.81
N PRO A 60 9.10 -21.71 2.57
CA PRO A 60 9.12 -21.66 4.04
C PRO A 60 10.12 -20.66 4.62
N TYR A 61 11.15 -20.30 3.86
CA TYR A 61 12.14 -19.29 4.24
C TYR A 61 11.71 -17.87 3.85
N GLY A 62 10.55 -17.71 3.20
CA GLY A 62 10.03 -16.43 2.72
C GLY A 62 10.74 -15.94 1.47
N TYR A 63 11.15 -16.85 0.59
CA TYR A 63 11.84 -16.53 -0.65
C TYR A 63 11.13 -17.13 -1.86
N VAL A 64 11.25 -16.48 -3.01
CA VAL A 64 10.76 -16.96 -4.30
C VAL A 64 11.95 -17.10 -5.26
N PRO A 65 12.16 -18.29 -5.86
CA PRO A 65 13.20 -18.48 -6.85
C PRO A 65 12.82 -17.84 -8.19
N MET A 66 13.72 -17.04 -8.74
CA MET A 66 13.60 -16.43 -10.06
C MET A 66 14.79 -16.86 -10.93
N ILE A 67 14.52 -17.72 -11.90
CA ILE A 67 15.53 -18.22 -12.84
C ILE A 67 15.63 -17.20 -13.99
N ARG A 68 16.77 -16.50 -14.11
CA ARG A 68 17.00 -15.54 -15.19
C ARG A 68 17.66 -16.20 -16.40
N SER A 69 18.54 -17.15 -16.14
CA SER A 69 19.19 -17.99 -17.15
C SER A 69 19.52 -19.35 -16.54
N PRO A 70 19.89 -20.36 -17.35
CA PRO A 70 20.34 -21.66 -16.83
C PRO A 70 21.55 -21.58 -15.89
N GLU A 71 22.28 -20.45 -15.89
CA GLU A 71 23.47 -20.22 -15.08
C GLU A 71 23.23 -19.31 -13.87
N GLU A 72 22.04 -18.73 -13.73
CA GLU A 72 21.74 -17.77 -12.66
C GLU A 72 20.32 -17.94 -12.08
N ILE A 73 20.28 -18.20 -10.77
CA ILE A 73 19.06 -18.18 -9.96
C ILE A 73 19.15 -17.03 -8.96
N THR A 74 18.13 -16.17 -8.94
CA THR A 74 17.97 -15.13 -7.92
C THR A 74 16.86 -15.52 -6.95
N LEU A 75 17.16 -15.60 -5.66
CA LEU A 75 16.15 -15.74 -4.62
C LEU A 75 15.74 -14.35 -4.13
N ILE A 76 14.47 -14.02 -4.32
CA ILE A 76 13.90 -12.75 -3.89
C ILE A 76 13.14 -13.01 -2.60
N ARG A 77 13.47 -12.27 -1.54
CA ARG A 77 12.68 -12.34 -0.31
C ARG A 77 11.26 -11.87 -0.63
N PHE A 78 10.30 -12.76 -0.43
CA PHE A 78 8.90 -12.37 -0.33
C PHE A 78 8.78 -11.52 0.94
N GLN A 79 8.79 -10.20 0.76
CA GLN A 79 8.14 -9.35 1.75
C GLN A 79 6.65 -9.53 1.47
N PRO A 80 5.89 -10.28 2.31
CA PRO A 80 4.46 -10.05 2.30
C PRO A 80 4.35 -8.55 2.48
N VAL A 81 3.71 -7.86 1.53
CA VAL A 81 3.23 -6.51 1.77
C VAL A 81 2.44 -6.68 3.04
N SER A 82 3.03 -6.31 4.18
CA SER A 82 2.37 -6.45 5.46
C SER A 82 1.11 -5.64 5.23
N PRO A 83 -0.08 -6.25 5.21
CA PRO A 83 -1.30 -5.47 5.09
C PRO A 83 -1.18 -4.57 6.30
N GLY A 84 -0.91 -3.28 6.05
CA GLY A 84 -0.37 -2.38 7.05
C GLY A 84 -1.36 -2.27 8.18
N ALA A 85 -1.25 -3.19 9.13
CA ALA A 85 -2.09 -3.28 10.28
C ALA A 85 -1.71 -2.07 11.12
N THR A 86 -2.75 -1.34 11.50
CA THR A 86 -2.72 -0.30 12.55
C THR A 86 -2.23 1.10 12.15
N ALA A 87 -2.94 1.73 11.20
CA ALA A 87 -3.05 3.20 11.21
C ALA A 87 -4.48 3.73 11.06
N ALA A 88 -5.50 2.85 11.13
CA ALA A 88 -6.90 3.30 11.09
C ALA A 88 -7.25 4.29 12.22
N TRP A 89 -6.56 4.23 13.36
CA TRP A 89 -6.87 5.07 14.52
C TRP A 89 -5.97 6.30 14.66
N LYS A 90 -4.85 6.40 13.93
CA LYS A 90 -3.93 7.55 14.04
C LYS A 90 -4.23 8.68 13.05
N GLY A 91 -5.06 8.43 12.03
CA GLY A 91 -5.43 9.39 10.98
C GLY A 91 -6.80 10.07 11.12
N TRP A 92 -7.60 9.75 12.15
CA TRP A 92 -8.91 10.39 12.35
C TRP A 92 -8.86 11.93 12.46
N PRO A 93 -7.87 12.58 13.12
CA PRO A 93 -7.85 14.03 13.19
C PRO A 93 -7.53 14.65 11.81
N LEU A 94 -6.76 13.95 10.96
CA LEU A 94 -6.48 14.39 9.61
C LEU A 94 -7.76 14.30 8.74
N ASN A 95 -8.49 13.21 8.81
CA ASN A 95 -9.74 13.05 8.05
C ASN A 95 -10.79 14.07 8.47
N LEU A 96 -10.89 14.34 9.78
CA LEU A 96 -11.78 15.36 10.31
C LEU A 96 -11.33 16.76 9.88
N ALA A 97 -10.03 17.06 9.97
CA ALA A 97 -9.49 18.36 9.53
C ALA A 97 -9.73 18.59 8.03
N LEU A 98 -9.52 17.57 7.19
CA LEU A 98 -9.78 17.63 5.76
C LEU A 98 -11.28 17.81 5.46
N PHE A 99 -12.15 17.07 6.14
CA PHE A 99 -13.60 17.24 6.00
C PHE A 99 -14.05 18.66 6.39
N LEU A 100 -13.56 19.18 7.52
CA LEU A 100 -13.85 20.55 7.96
C LEU A 100 -13.30 21.59 6.99
N ALA A 101 -12.09 21.39 6.47
CA ALA A 101 -11.53 22.25 5.45
C ALA A 101 -12.41 22.24 4.18
N THR A 102 -12.83 21.07 3.71
CA THR A 102 -13.70 20.94 2.54
C THR A 102 -15.06 21.59 2.78
N LEU A 103 -15.66 21.41 3.96
CA LEU A 103 -16.90 22.08 4.35
C LEU A 103 -16.76 23.60 4.29
N LEU A 104 -15.65 24.15 4.79
CA LEU A 104 -15.39 25.59 4.74
C LEU A 104 -15.20 26.08 3.30
N THR A 105 -14.45 25.36 2.46
CA THR A 105 -14.23 25.77 1.07
C THR A 105 -15.49 25.69 0.23
N THR A 106 -16.35 24.68 0.44
CA THR A 106 -17.64 24.57 -0.25
C THR A 106 -18.66 25.60 0.24
N LEU A 107 -18.71 25.90 1.54
CA LEU A 107 -19.55 26.99 2.06
C LEU A 107 -19.12 28.35 1.50
N PHE A 108 -17.80 28.59 1.43
CA PHE A 108 -17.24 29.82 0.89
C PHE A 108 -17.55 30.00 -0.59
N VAL A 109 -17.30 28.96 -1.40
CA VAL A 109 -17.61 28.99 -2.84
C VAL A 109 -19.12 29.14 -3.06
N GLY A 110 -19.95 28.40 -2.32
CA GLY A 110 -21.41 28.52 -2.43
C GLY A 110 -21.92 29.92 -2.09
N ALA A 111 -21.39 30.55 -1.04
CA ALA A 111 -21.76 31.92 -0.68
C ALA A 111 -21.35 32.94 -1.77
N ILE A 112 -20.15 32.79 -2.35
CA ILE A 112 -19.70 33.65 -3.47
C ILE A 112 -20.58 33.47 -4.71
N MET A 113 -21.03 32.24 -4.99
CA MET A 113 -21.94 31.97 -6.11
C MET A 113 -23.30 32.65 -5.96
N GLU A 114 -23.77 32.84 -4.72
CA GLU A 114 -24.96 33.64 -4.38
C GLU A 114 -24.68 35.17 -4.36
N GLY A 115 -23.47 35.59 -4.75
CA GLY A 115 -23.06 37.00 -4.79
C GLY A 115 -22.66 37.60 -3.44
N ALA A 116 -22.46 36.77 -2.41
CA ALA A 116 -22.05 37.22 -1.09
C ALA A 116 -20.56 37.61 -1.02
N GLN A 117 -20.21 38.35 0.04
CA GLN A 117 -18.82 38.72 0.37
C GLN A 117 -18.42 38.20 1.76
N PRO A 118 -18.06 36.91 1.90
CA PRO A 118 -17.78 36.29 3.19
C PRO A 118 -16.61 36.92 3.98
N PHE A 119 -15.68 37.59 3.31
CA PHE A 119 -14.59 38.32 3.95
C PHE A 119 -15.03 39.61 4.64
N ALA A 120 -16.07 40.26 4.11
CA ALA A 120 -16.62 41.50 4.67
C ALA A 120 -17.67 41.20 5.76
N ASP A 121 -18.53 40.21 5.51
CA ASP A 121 -19.53 39.74 6.47
C ASP A 121 -19.51 38.20 6.54
N PRO A 122 -18.87 37.61 7.56
CA PRO A 122 -18.82 36.16 7.75
C PRO A 122 -20.19 35.50 7.93
N SER A 123 -21.23 36.25 8.31
CA SER A 123 -22.58 35.70 8.47
C SER A 123 -23.18 35.22 7.14
N THR A 124 -22.69 35.77 6.02
CA THR A 124 -23.12 35.43 4.67
C THR A 124 -22.69 34.03 4.23
N LEU A 125 -21.78 33.35 4.94
CA LEU A 125 -21.42 31.95 4.68
C LEU A 125 -22.64 31.00 4.73
N ARG A 126 -23.70 31.38 5.45
CA ARG A 126 -24.95 30.62 5.52
C ARG A 126 -25.63 30.47 4.15
N LEU A 127 -25.41 31.41 3.23
CA LEU A 127 -25.93 31.34 1.86
C LEU A 127 -25.31 30.19 1.07
N GLY A 128 -24.09 29.75 1.42
CA GLY A 128 -23.44 28.60 0.80
C GLY A 128 -23.92 27.24 1.31
N VAL A 129 -24.79 27.19 2.32
CA VAL A 129 -25.26 25.93 2.93
C VAL A 129 -25.95 25.01 1.92
N PRO A 130 -26.89 25.45 1.07
CA PRO A 130 -27.56 24.58 0.10
C PRO A 130 -26.58 23.91 -0.88
N PHE A 131 -25.60 24.68 -1.38
CA PHE A 131 -24.54 24.18 -2.26
C PHE A 131 -23.66 23.16 -1.53
N SER A 132 -23.11 23.54 -0.38
CA SER A 132 -22.20 22.71 0.39
C SER A 132 -22.86 21.40 0.84
N ALA A 133 -24.10 21.47 1.33
CA ALA A 133 -24.84 20.30 1.80
C ALA A 133 -25.12 19.33 0.65
N SER A 134 -25.58 19.83 -0.50
CA SER A 134 -25.88 18.99 -1.66
C SER A 134 -24.62 18.28 -2.17
N LEU A 135 -23.51 19.02 -2.29
CA LEU A 135 -22.25 18.47 -2.80
C LEU A 135 -21.66 17.43 -1.85
N LEU A 136 -21.54 17.76 -0.56
CA LEU A 136 -20.98 16.83 0.43
C LEU A 136 -21.84 15.58 0.61
N LEU A 137 -23.16 15.71 0.46
CA LEU A 137 -24.07 14.56 0.53
C LEU A 137 -23.83 13.60 -0.65
N ILE A 138 -23.73 14.12 -1.87
CA ILE A 138 -23.46 13.28 -3.06
C ILE A 138 -22.10 12.59 -2.94
N LEU A 139 -21.03 13.33 -2.62
CA LEU A 139 -19.69 12.75 -2.41
C LEU A 139 -19.68 11.73 -1.26
N GLY A 140 -20.34 12.08 -0.16
CA GLY A 140 -20.42 11.22 1.02
C GLY A 140 -21.09 9.89 0.71
N PHE A 141 -22.24 9.91 0.03
CA PHE A 141 -22.93 8.68 -0.37
C PHE A 141 -22.16 7.89 -1.44
N HIS A 142 -21.52 8.58 -2.39
CA HIS A 142 -20.70 7.96 -3.42
C HIS A 142 -19.55 7.14 -2.80
N GLU A 143 -18.74 7.77 -1.94
CA GLU A 143 -17.63 7.10 -1.27
C GLU A 143 -18.13 6.07 -0.23
N LEU A 144 -19.23 6.35 0.48
CA LEU A 144 -19.82 5.38 1.41
C LEU A 144 -20.24 4.09 0.69
N GLY A 145 -20.76 4.20 -0.54
CA GLY A 145 -21.07 3.03 -1.38
C GLY A 145 -19.85 2.16 -1.65
N HIS A 146 -18.72 2.78 -1.99
CA HIS A 146 -17.44 2.08 -2.15
C HIS A 146 -16.96 1.46 -0.83
N TYR A 147 -17.03 2.20 0.28
CA TYR A 147 -16.63 1.71 1.60
C TYR A 147 -17.43 0.47 2.05
N LEU A 148 -18.76 0.54 1.92
CA LEU A 148 -19.66 -0.55 2.30
C LEU A 148 -19.44 -1.78 1.42
N THR A 149 -19.28 -1.57 0.10
CA THR A 149 -19.01 -2.66 -0.85
C THR A 149 -17.69 -3.35 -0.52
N ALA A 150 -16.59 -2.60 -0.41
CA ALA A 150 -15.29 -3.17 -0.08
C ALA A 150 -15.30 -3.96 1.23
N ARG A 151 -15.98 -3.44 2.26
CA ARG A 151 -16.12 -4.11 3.55
C ARG A 151 -16.97 -5.38 3.46
N ALA A 152 -18.03 -5.40 2.65
CA ALA A 152 -18.84 -6.59 2.42
C ALA A 152 -18.05 -7.72 1.75
N TYR A 153 -17.10 -7.38 0.87
CA TYR A 153 -16.19 -8.33 0.21
C TYR A 153 -14.90 -8.63 1.01
N GLY A 154 -14.80 -8.16 2.26
CA GLY A 154 -13.62 -8.42 3.10
C GLY A 154 -12.36 -7.65 2.72
N VAL A 155 -12.46 -6.66 1.82
CA VAL A 155 -11.34 -5.81 1.40
C VAL A 155 -11.14 -4.70 2.43
N GLN A 156 -9.91 -4.50 2.88
CA GLN A 156 -9.57 -3.44 3.81
C GLN A 156 -9.48 -2.09 3.07
N VAL A 157 -10.26 -1.11 3.52
CA VAL A 157 -10.29 0.25 2.96
C VAL A 157 -10.19 1.32 4.04
N SER A 158 -9.71 2.51 3.68
CA SER A 158 -9.69 3.67 4.58
C SER A 158 -11.07 4.34 4.69
N LEU A 159 -11.21 5.25 5.67
CA LEU A 159 -12.26 6.27 5.64
C LEU A 159 -12.03 7.24 4.46
N PRO A 160 -13.07 7.96 4.00
CA PRO A 160 -12.94 8.92 2.90
C PRO A 160 -12.03 10.09 3.26
N TYR A 161 -11.10 10.43 2.38
CA TYR A 161 -10.30 11.65 2.45
C TYR A 161 -10.92 12.71 1.55
N PHE A 162 -11.45 13.79 2.14
CA PHE A 162 -11.98 14.93 1.38
C PHE A 162 -10.83 15.86 0.95
N VAL A 163 -10.91 16.42 -0.26
CA VAL A 163 -9.85 17.29 -0.82
C VAL A 163 -10.40 18.70 -1.04
N PRO A 164 -10.13 19.66 -0.13
CA PRO A 164 -10.64 21.03 -0.27
C PRO A 164 -10.04 21.73 -1.48
N LEU A 165 -10.86 22.52 -2.19
CA LEU A 165 -10.43 23.38 -3.28
C LEU A 165 -11.24 24.68 -3.24
N PRO A 166 -10.72 25.78 -2.67
CA PRO A 166 -11.44 27.04 -2.53
C PRO A 166 -11.53 27.82 -3.85
N LEU A 167 -11.76 27.12 -4.97
CA LEU A 167 -11.89 27.70 -6.30
C LEU A 167 -13.32 27.48 -6.80
N PRO A 168 -14.02 28.54 -7.22
CA PRO A 168 -15.26 28.41 -7.98
C PRO A 168 -15.01 27.67 -9.30
N PRO A 169 -15.98 26.84 -9.77
CA PRO A 169 -17.30 26.61 -9.21
C PRO A 169 -17.38 25.42 -8.21
N MET A 170 -16.30 24.66 -8.01
CA MET A 170 -16.41 23.33 -7.40
C MET A 170 -16.32 23.32 -5.88
N GLY A 171 -15.51 24.18 -5.25
CA GLY A 171 -15.34 24.19 -3.78
C GLY A 171 -14.60 22.97 -3.18
N THR A 172 -14.42 21.89 -3.95
CA THR A 172 -13.70 20.66 -3.58
C THR A 172 -13.21 19.94 -4.84
N MET A 173 -12.15 19.14 -4.71
CA MET A 173 -11.73 18.20 -5.77
C MET A 173 -12.41 16.82 -5.66
N GLY A 174 -13.15 16.56 -4.59
CA GLY A 174 -13.76 15.25 -4.36
C GLY A 174 -13.43 14.67 -2.98
N ALA A 175 -13.77 13.40 -2.83
CA ALA A 175 -13.31 12.55 -1.75
C ALA A 175 -12.74 11.26 -2.36
N ILE A 176 -11.79 10.62 -1.68
CA ILE A 176 -11.14 9.40 -2.17
C ILE A 176 -11.00 8.38 -1.03
N ILE A 177 -11.35 7.13 -1.31
CA ILE A 177 -11.02 5.97 -0.47
C ILE A 177 -9.73 5.29 -0.97
N ARG A 178 -8.83 4.99 -0.03
CA ARG A 178 -7.59 4.27 -0.32
C ARG A 178 -7.77 2.78 -0.01
N MET A 179 -7.55 1.94 -1.01
CA MET A 179 -7.44 0.47 -0.86
C MET A 179 -6.18 0.11 -0.07
N ARG A 180 -6.24 -0.93 0.76
CA ARG A 180 -5.13 -1.42 1.58
C ARG A 180 -4.71 -2.83 1.21
#